data_AF-A0A8R2GCL5-F1
#
_entry.id   AF-A0A8R2GCL5-F1
#
_cell.length_a   1.000
_cell.length_b   1.000
_cell.length_c   1.000
_cell.angle_alpha   90.00
_cell.angle_beta   90.00
_cell.angle_gamma   90.00
#
_symmetry.space_group_name_H-M   'P 1'
#
loop_
_entity.id
_entity.type
_entity.pdbx_description
1 polymer ?
#
loop_
_entity_poly.entity_id
_entity_poly.type
_entity_poly.pdbx_seq_one_letter_code
_entity_poly.pdbx_strand_id
1 'polypeptide(L)'
;MKHLTEQTQELAFTNYKTFVETAEISRTIIKDLNRSKQSLQNFLDATPGFIEESERFSQMAGTIVKEKSRYSTIRNQSDKLLELLELPSLMREALNAEDYESALDIFTFVRNLSKRYSVIPIVQNTTNEIMTLWFETLYHLFNQLRYDLPLPQCLQILGYLRRANTVYKSTDEEENSMQSIIGNKNTSSDGLHLHFLKARNAWFEKALVDARNSESSDKVLRRIVELHRIHLFNVLTQHKSIFLSDAQESKARDDELSGNSALSNWLKLKVEIFAHILNQNLGKEDEANFESLLNQCMYLCLSFGRVGADMRCVLTPLFRDCILKQFHSSLDKVSDHFEQQMRAYKVPSIKNYPRPITETAKGPPENLLDYYPLAEYCNGMLTVLNSLRVTAPLNIAKEVYNSYKESLNSTVQVLLNFYYREQQGFTDVERQNYVSLCLSFRDDLIPYITKCLSQSFPSTQIAELLGVTLTVLQDSKILYIDLHAMCEPLNVITGSN
;
A
#
# COMPACT_ATOMS: atom_id res chain seq x y z
N MET A 1 14.81 -150.08 -25.12
CA MET A 1 15.08 -149.00 -24.14
C MET A 1 16.55 -148.81 -23.78
N LYS A 2 17.44 -149.82 -23.81
CA LYS A 2 18.90 -149.61 -23.58
C LYS A 2 19.64 -148.90 -24.72
N HIS A 3 19.23 -149.12 -25.97
CA HIS A 3 19.91 -148.56 -27.16
C HIS A 3 19.70 -147.05 -27.35
N LEU A 4 18.61 -146.48 -26.79
CA LEU A 4 18.32 -145.05 -26.89
C LEU A 4 19.11 -144.24 -25.85
N THR A 5 19.34 -144.81 -24.66
CA THR A 5 20.18 -144.24 -23.59
C THR A 5 21.66 -144.26 -23.93
N GLU A 6 22.16 -145.31 -24.60
CA GLU A 6 23.56 -145.34 -25.08
C GLU A 6 23.79 -144.32 -26.20
N GLN A 7 22.86 -144.18 -27.14
CA GLN A 7 22.95 -143.15 -28.19
C GLN A 7 22.84 -141.73 -27.63
N THR A 8 22.00 -141.48 -26.62
CA THR A 8 21.97 -140.16 -25.96
C THR A 8 23.20 -139.92 -25.09
N GLN A 9 23.80 -140.95 -24.47
CA GLN A 9 25.07 -140.82 -23.75
C GLN A 9 26.24 -140.57 -24.71
N GLU A 10 26.33 -141.28 -25.83
CA GLU A 10 27.38 -141.07 -26.83
C GLU A 10 27.25 -139.69 -27.50
N LEU A 11 26.03 -139.24 -27.83
CA LEU A 11 25.78 -137.89 -28.35
C LEU A 11 26.08 -136.80 -27.30
N ALA A 12 25.75 -137.05 -26.03
CA ALA A 12 26.06 -136.15 -24.92
C ALA A 12 27.56 -136.13 -24.58
N PHE A 13 28.30 -137.23 -24.79
CA PHE A 13 29.76 -137.29 -24.55
C PHE A 13 30.53 -136.66 -25.72
N THR A 14 30.10 -136.92 -26.96
CA THR A 14 30.75 -136.38 -28.17
C THR A 14 30.54 -134.87 -28.31
N ASN A 15 29.37 -134.37 -27.90
CA ASN A 15 29.03 -132.93 -27.95
C ASN A 15 28.91 -132.29 -26.56
N TYR A 16 29.51 -132.87 -25.52
CA TYR A 16 29.40 -132.37 -24.14
C TYR A 16 29.87 -130.90 -24.04
N LYS A 17 30.90 -130.55 -24.81
CA LYS A 17 31.45 -129.19 -24.89
C LYS A 17 30.40 -128.19 -25.38
N THR A 18 29.62 -128.55 -26.40
CA THR A 18 28.54 -127.72 -26.94
C THR A 18 27.38 -127.60 -25.95
N PHE A 19 27.05 -128.66 -25.21
CA PHE A 19 26.03 -128.60 -24.15
C PHE A 19 26.47 -127.76 -22.94
N VAL A 20 27.75 -127.84 -22.55
CA VAL A 20 28.33 -127.01 -21.48
C VAL A 20 28.39 -125.54 -21.92
N GLU A 21 28.85 -125.25 -23.14
CA GLU A 21 28.84 -123.90 -23.71
C GLU A 21 27.40 -123.35 -23.82
N THR A 22 26.43 -124.17 -24.25
CA THR A 22 25.02 -123.76 -24.32
C THR A 22 24.44 -123.49 -22.92
N ALA A 23 24.81 -124.29 -21.92
CA ALA A 23 24.39 -124.06 -20.53
C ALA A 23 25.06 -122.83 -19.90
N GLU A 24 26.33 -122.56 -20.23
CA GLU A 24 27.05 -121.34 -19.81
C GLU A 24 26.49 -120.09 -20.48
N ILE A 25 26.21 -120.13 -21.78
CA ILE A 25 25.55 -119.05 -22.51
C ILE A 25 24.15 -118.82 -21.93
N SER A 26 23.38 -119.89 -21.66
CA SER A 26 22.06 -119.77 -21.03
C SER A 26 22.14 -119.15 -19.62
N ARG A 27 23.11 -119.55 -18.80
CA ARG A 27 23.34 -118.91 -17.48
C ARG A 27 23.71 -117.43 -17.61
N THR A 28 24.54 -117.09 -18.58
CA THR A 28 24.94 -115.70 -18.85
C THR A 28 23.74 -114.87 -19.29
N ILE A 29 22.92 -115.39 -20.20
CA ILE A 29 21.66 -114.75 -20.64
C ILE A 29 20.69 -114.57 -19.47
N ILE A 30 20.51 -115.58 -18.61
CA ILE A 30 19.64 -115.47 -17.42
C ILE A 30 20.18 -114.41 -16.45
N LYS A 31 21.50 -114.35 -16.26
CA LYS A 31 22.14 -113.34 -15.41
C LYS A 31 21.96 -111.93 -15.97
N ASP A 32 22.12 -111.75 -17.28
CA ASP A 32 21.94 -110.47 -17.95
C ASP A 32 20.47 -110.03 -18.01
N LEU A 33 19.53 -110.97 -18.21
CA LEU A 33 18.09 -110.71 -18.09
C LEU A 33 17.70 -110.29 -16.68
N ASN A 34 18.25 -110.94 -15.65
CA ASN A 34 18.02 -110.53 -14.27
C ASN A 34 18.63 -109.16 -13.97
N ARG A 35 19.82 -108.86 -14.52
CA ARG A 35 20.43 -107.53 -14.40
C ARG A 35 19.59 -106.46 -15.10
N SER A 36 19.09 -106.77 -16.31
CA SER A 36 18.18 -105.89 -17.06
C SER A 36 16.88 -105.65 -16.31
N LYS A 37 16.28 -106.70 -15.73
CA LYS A 37 15.10 -106.59 -14.87
C LYS A 37 15.37 -105.71 -13.64
N GLN A 38 16.51 -105.88 -12.98
CA GLN A 38 16.89 -105.05 -11.83
C GLN A 38 17.08 -103.58 -12.24
N SER A 39 17.74 -103.31 -13.38
CA SER A 39 17.90 -101.95 -13.91
C SER A 39 16.56 -101.33 -14.32
N LEU A 40 15.65 -102.12 -14.91
CA LEU A 40 14.30 -101.67 -15.27
C LEU A 40 13.47 -101.36 -14.02
N GLN A 41 13.60 -102.19 -12.97
CA GLN A 41 12.92 -101.95 -11.70
C GLN A 41 13.45 -100.68 -11.03
N ASN A 42 14.78 -100.50 -10.97
CA ASN A 42 15.37 -99.27 -10.44
C ASN A 42 14.94 -98.03 -11.23
N PHE A 43 14.79 -98.15 -12.56
CA PHE A 43 14.29 -97.06 -13.39
C PHE A 43 12.82 -96.76 -13.10
N LEU A 44 11.97 -97.79 -12.99
CA LEU A 44 10.56 -97.65 -12.63
C LEU A 44 10.38 -97.05 -11.23
N ASP A 45 11.23 -97.40 -10.28
CA ASP A 45 11.18 -96.89 -8.91
C ASP A 45 11.69 -95.44 -8.82
N ALA A 46 12.69 -95.06 -9.64
CA ALA A 46 13.29 -93.72 -9.63
C ALA A 46 12.54 -92.68 -10.50
N THR A 47 11.77 -93.13 -11.51
CA THR A 47 11.06 -92.25 -12.44
C THR A 47 10.03 -91.34 -11.75
N PRO A 48 9.18 -91.83 -10.81
CA PRO A 48 8.20 -90.98 -10.14
C PRO A 48 8.84 -89.88 -9.31
N GLY A 49 9.91 -90.20 -8.56
CA GLY A 49 10.65 -89.21 -7.77
C GLY A 49 11.36 -88.17 -8.64
N PHE A 50 11.85 -88.57 -9.81
CA PHE A 50 12.42 -87.62 -10.79
C PHE A 50 11.35 -86.69 -11.38
N ILE A 51 10.16 -87.21 -11.69
CA ILE A 51 9.04 -86.39 -12.20
C ILE A 51 8.59 -85.39 -11.14
N GLU A 52 8.43 -85.83 -9.89
CA GLU A 52 8.03 -84.95 -8.77
C GLU A 52 9.05 -83.82 -8.54
N GLU A 53 10.35 -84.15 -8.51
CA GLU A 53 11.41 -83.13 -8.37
C GLU A 53 11.52 -82.24 -9.62
N SER A 54 11.22 -82.75 -10.82
CA SER A 54 11.17 -81.95 -12.05
C SER A 54 9.99 -80.97 -12.06
N GLU A 55 8.81 -81.38 -11.60
CA GLU A 55 7.65 -80.51 -11.42
C GLU A 55 7.91 -79.44 -10.37
N ARG A 56 8.51 -79.84 -9.23
CA ARG A 56 8.93 -78.90 -8.17
C ARG A 56 9.94 -77.89 -8.69
N PHE A 57 10.94 -78.35 -9.44
CA PHE A 57 11.91 -77.47 -10.09
C PHE A 57 11.24 -76.52 -11.08
N SER A 58 10.31 -77.01 -11.90
CA SER A 58 9.58 -76.18 -12.86
C SER A 58 8.73 -75.11 -12.16
N GLN A 59 8.08 -75.43 -11.04
CA GLN A 59 7.35 -74.46 -10.23
C GLN A 59 8.29 -73.41 -9.62
N MET A 60 9.42 -73.83 -9.05
CA MET A 60 10.43 -72.92 -8.49
C MET A 60 11.08 -72.03 -9.57
N ALA A 61 11.41 -72.61 -10.73
CA ALA A 61 11.93 -71.84 -11.87
C ALA A 61 10.89 -70.83 -12.35
N GLY A 62 9.61 -71.19 -12.37
CA GLY A 62 8.50 -70.30 -12.71
C GLY A 62 8.38 -69.11 -11.76
N THR A 63 8.52 -69.30 -10.45
CA THR A 63 8.51 -68.19 -9.48
C THR A 63 9.75 -67.30 -9.63
N ILE A 64 10.94 -67.88 -9.79
CA ILE A 64 12.18 -67.14 -10.02
C ILE A 64 12.11 -66.30 -11.30
N VAL A 65 11.55 -66.84 -12.39
CA VAL A 65 11.38 -66.09 -13.65
C VAL A 65 10.41 -64.93 -13.47
N LYS A 66 9.30 -65.12 -12.74
CA LYS A 66 8.36 -64.04 -12.40
C LYS A 66 9.02 -62.96 -11.56
N GLU A 67 9.78 -63.33 -10.54
CA GLU A 67 10.52 -62.38 -9.71
C GLU A 67 11.57 -61.63 -10.51
N LYS A 68 12.37 -62.34 -11.32
CA LYS A 68 13.36 -61.73 -12.22
C LYS A 68 12.71 -60.76 -13.19
N SER A 69 11.55 -61.09 -13.75
CA SER A 69 10.77 -60.18 -14.60
C SER A 69 10.35 -58.93 -13.83
N ARG A 70 9.84 -59.09 -12.59
CA ARG A 70 9.44 -57.98 -11.73
C ARG A 70 10.62 -57.05 -11.40
N TYR A 71 11.77 -57.61 -11.01
CA TYR A 71 12.99 -56.86 -10.75
C TYR A 71 13.56 -56.20 -12.01
N SER A 72 13.48 -56.86 -13.17
CA SER A 72 13.88 -56.27 -14.44
C SER A 72 13.03 -55.07 -14.80
N THR A 73 11.71 -55.12 -14.58
CA THR A 73 10.82 -53.97 -14.83
C THR A 73 11.14 -52.81 -13.90
N ILE A 74 11.33 -53.07 -12.60
CA ILE A 74 11.73 -52.03 -11.64
C ILE A 74 13.06 -51.40 -12.03
N ARG A 75 14.06 -52.22 -12.39
CA ARG A 75 15.38 -51.75 -12.82
C ARG A 75 15.30 -50.92 -14.11
N ASN A 76 14.44 -51.28 -15.04
CA ASN A 76 14.28 -50.51 -16.28
C ASN A 76 13.53 -49.19 -16.07
N GLN A 77 12.82 -49.04 -14.95
CA GLN A 77 12.06 -47.83 -14.60
C GLN A 77 12.70 -47.05 -13.44
N SER A 78 13.84 -47.51 -12.90
CA SER A 78 14.50 -46.88 -11.75
C SER A 78 14.93 -45.45 -12.06
N ASP A 79 15.37 -45.19 -13.29
CA ASP A 79 15.85 -43.87 -13.69
C ASP A 79 14.71 -42.85 -13.69
N LYS A 80 13.51 -43.23 -14.16
CA LYS A 80 12.31 -42.38 -14.12
C LYS A 80 11.80 -42.13 -12.71
N LEU A 81 11.96 -43.11 -11.82
CA LEU A 81 11.62 -42.93 -10.40
C LEU A 81 12.61 -41.99 -9.72
N LEU A 82 13.88 -42.03 -10.11
CA LEU A 82 14.89 -41.10 -9.63
C LEU A 82 14.60 -39.67 -10.11
N GLU A 83 14.28 -39.48 -11.39
CA GLU A 83 13.87 -38.18 -11.94
C GLU A 83 12.68 -37.58 -11.17
N LEU A 84 11.70 -38.40 -10.80
CA LEU A 84 10.57 -37.97 -9.98
C LEU A 84 10.99 -37.50 -8.58
N LEU A 85 11.93 -38.21 -7.96
CA LEU A 85 12.46 -37.87 -6.63
C LEU A 85 13.41 -36.67 -6.67
N GLU A 86 13.96 -36.32 -7.83
CA GLU A 86 14.83 -35.16 -8.03
C GLU A 86 14.03 -33.85 -8.24
N LEU A 87 12.74 -33.92 -8.58
CA LEU A 87 11.89 -32.74 -8.80
C LEU A 87 11.88 -31.72 -7.65
N PRO A 88 11.82 -32.11 -6.36
CA PRO A 88 11.91 -31.13 -5.26
C PRO A 88 13.25 -30.40 -5.21
N SER A 89 14.35 -31.09 -5.52
CA SER A 89 15.68 -30.48 -5.61
C SER A 89 15.77 -29.52 -6.79
N LEU A 90 15.25 -29.92 -7.95
CA LEU A 90 15.18 -29.07 -9.14
C LEU A 90 14.31 -27.82 -8.90
N MET A 91 13.18 -28.00 -8.21
CA MET A 91 12.31 -26.89 -7.80
C MET A 91 13.07 -25.92 -6.90
N ARG A 92 13.82 -26.42 -5.91
CA ARG A 92 14.62 -25.58 -5.01
C ARG A 92 15.72 -24.82 -5.76
N GLU A 93 16.37 -25.45 -6.73
CA GLU A 93 17.38 -24.80 -7.57
C GLU A 93 16.77 -23.71 -8.47
N ALA A 94 15.65 -24.01 -9.14
CA ALA A 94 14.93 -23.04 -9.96
C ALA A 94 14.47 -21.82 -9.14
N LEU A 95 13.93 -22.05 -7.94
CA LEU A 95 13.51 -21.00 -7.02
C LEU A 95 14.69 -20.14 -6.53
N ASN A 96 15.83 -20.76 -6.22
CA ASN A 96 17.05 -20.03 -5.81
C ASN A 96 17.65 -19.21 -6.95
N ALA A 97 17.49 -19.65 -8.19
CA ALA A 97 17.93 -18.94 -9.39
C ALA A 97 16.95 -17.84 -9.85
N GLU A 98 15.82 -17.65 -9.14
CA GLU A 98 14.71 -16.79 -9.55
C GLU A 98 14.11 -17.15 -10.93
N ASP A 99 14.32 -18.38 -11.39
CA ASP A 99 13.71 -18.91 -12.61
C ASP A 99 12.30 -19.45 -12.32
N TYR A 100 11.40 -18.49 -12.24
CA TYR A 100 10.01 -18.71 -11.94
C TYR A 100 9.23 -19.47 -13.02
N GLU A 101 9.66 -19.46 -14.28
CA GLU A 101 8.98 -20.18 -15.36
C GLU A 101 9.19 -21.69 -15.20
N SER A 102 10.43 -22.12 -15.01
CA SER A 102 10.75 -23.53 -14.74
C SER A 102 10.05 -24.04 -13.46
N ALA A 103 9.98 -23.19 -12.42
CA ALA A 103 9.27 -23.52 -11.19
C ALA A 103 7.74 -23.72 -11.40
N LEU A 104 7.11 -22.88 -12.24
CA LEU A 104 5.70 -23.01 -12.63
C LEU A 104 5.43 -24.31 -13.41
N ASP A 105 6.34 -24.69 -14.30
CA ASP A 105 6.24 -25.92 -15.09
C ASP A 105 6.33 -27.16 -14.19
N ILE A 106 7.30 -27.20 -13.27
CA ILE A 106 7.44 -28.28 -12.27
C ILE A 106 6.17 -28.38 -11.42
N PHE A 107 5.67 -27.25 -10.93
CA PHE A 107 4.45 -27.20 -10.12
C PHE A 107 3.23 -27.76 -10.89
N THR A 108 3.07 -27.34 -12.15
CA THR A 108 1.98 -27.82 -13.03
C THR A 108 2.08 -29.32 -13.27
N PHE A 109 3.28 -29.82 -13.57
CA PHE A 109 3.54 -31.24 -13.79
C PHE A 109 3.17 -32.08 -12.55
N VAL A 110 3.66 -31.69 -11.38
CA VAL A 110 3.47 -32.43 -10.12
C VAL A 110 2.00 -32.43 -9.69
N ARG A 111 1.28 -31.32 -9.86
CA ARG A 111 -0.18 -31.31 -9.59
C ARG A 111 -0.96 -32.22 -10.52
N ASN A 112 -0.65 -32.22 -11.81
CA ASN A 112 -1.26 -33.14 -12.77
C ASN A 112 -0.94 -34.61 -12.45
N LEU A 113 0.28 -34.89 -11.97
CA LEU A 113 0.69 -36.21 -11.54
C LEU A 113 -0.06 -36.66 -10.28
N SER A 114 -0.17 -35.78 -9.28
CA SER A 114 -0.90 -36.04 -8.03
C SER A 114 -2.37 -36.35 -8.28
N LYS A 115 -3.02 -35.60 -9.18
CA LYS A 115 -4.40 -35.89 -9.61
C LYS A 115 -4.57 -37.28 -10.21
N ARG A 116 -3.65 -37.69 -11.08
CA ARG A 116 -3.72 -38.98 -11.79
C ARG A 116 -3.37 -40.17 -10.89
N TYR A 117 -2.49 -39.98 -9.93
CA TYR A 117 -1.90 -41.05 -9.11
C TYR A 117 -2.01 -40.78 -7.61
N SER A 118 -3.19 -40.38 -7.16
CA SER A 118 -3.44 -39.95 -5.77
C SER A 118 -3.23 -41.04 -4.72
N VAL A 119 -3.21 -42.32 -5.10
CA VAL A 119 -3.09 -43.46 -4.17
C VAL A 119 -1.62 -43.80 -3.85
N ILE A 120 -0.66 -43.31 -4.64
CA ILE A 120 0.76 -43.72 -4.51
C ILE A 120 1.47 -42.84 -3.47
N PRO A 121 2.01 -43.41 -2.36
CA PRO A 121 2.63 -42.63 -1.28
C PRO A 121 3.83 -41.78 -1.71
N ILE A 122 4.65 -42.29 -2.64
CA ILE A 122 5.82 -41.56 -3.15
C ILE A 122 5.38 -40.28 -3.87
N VAL A 123 4.35 -40.38 -4.72
CA VAL A 123 3.80 -39.22 -5.44
C VAL A 123 3.21 -38.20 -4.47
N GLN A 124 2.49 -38.66 -3.43
CA GLN A 124 1.96 -37.78 -2.39
C GLN A 124 3.07 -37.05 -1.64
N ASN A 125 4.14 -37.75 -1.23
CA ASN A 125 5.25 -37.16 -0.51
C ASN A 125 5.99 -36.12 -1.35
N THR A 126 6.35 -36.45 -2.59
CA THR A 126 6.99 -35.52 -3.53
C THR A 126 6.11 -34.30 -3.80
N THR A 127 4.80 -34.51 -3.96
CA THR A 127 3.85 -33.40 -4.14
C THR A 127 3.81 -32.49 -2.92
N ASN A 128 3.72 -33.05 -1.71
CA ASN A 128 3.67 -32.26 -0.48
C ASN A 128 4.94 -31.42 -0.27
N GLU A 129 6.12 -31.95 -0.59
CA GLU A 129 7.38 -31.20 -0.52
C GLU A 129 7.38 -30.03 -1.51
N ILE A 130 6.99 -30.26 -2.75
CA ILE A 130 6.93 -29.21 -3.79
C ILE A 130 5.88 -28.15 -3.47
N MET A 131 4.71 -28.55 -2.95
CA MET A 131 3.69 -27.61 -2.47
C MET A 131 4.23 -26.74 -1.33
N THR A 132 5.01 -27.31 -0.40
CA THR A 132 5.63 -26.56 0.70
C THR A 132 6.59 -25.50 0.16
N LEU A 133 7.53 -25.90 -0.71
CA LEU A 133 8.48 -24.99 -1.36
C LEU A 133 7.78 -23.88 -2.16
N TRP A 134 6.69 -24.23 -2.84
CA TRP A 134 5.86 -23.30 -3.58
C TRP A 134 5.23 -22.24 -2.68
N PHE A 135 4.56 -22.64 -1.60
CA PHE A 135 3.91 -21.72 -0.67
C PHE A 135 4.92 -20.84 0.09
N GLU A 136 6.08 -21.37 0.45
CA GLU A 136 7.17 -20.59 1.04
C GLU A 136 7.64 -19.48 0.09
N THR A 137 7.79 -19.81 -1.20
CA THR A 137 8.16 -18.83 -2.23
C THR A 137 7.09 -17.76 -2.41
N LEU A 138 5.82 -18.16 -2.52
CA LEU A 138 4.72 -17.20 -2.63
C LEU A 138 4.70 -16.26 -1.43
N TYR A 139 4.89 -16.79 -0.21
CA TYR A 139 5.01 -15.98 1.00
C TYR A 139 6.20 -15.02 0.96
N HIS A 140 7.37 -15.48 0.47
CA HIS A 140 8.54 -14.63 0.30
C HIS A 140 8.26 -13.47 -0.69
N LEU A 141 7.66 -13.76 -1.84
CA LEU A 141 7.30 -12.75 -2.84
C LEU A 141 6.26 -11.75 -2.34
N PHE A 142 5.24 -12.21 -1.60
CA PHE A 142 4.30 -11.31 -0.95
C PHE A 142 4.98 -10.42 0.10
N ASN A 143 5.98 -10.96 0.82
CA ASN A 143 6.75 -10.17 1.76
C ASN A 143 7.66 -9.15 1.09
N GLN A 144 8.23 -9.45 -0.08
CA GLN A 144 9.00 -8.47 -0.85
C GLN A 144 8.16 -7.23 -1.19
N LEU A 145 6.87 -7.40 -1.50
CA LEU A 145 5.93 -6.28 -1.73
C LEU A 145 5.73 -5.36 -0.51
N ARG A 146 6.17 -5.76 0.68
CA ARG A 146 6.15 -4.94 1.91
C ARG A 146 7.40 -4.05 2.08
N TYR A 147 8.30 -4.04 1.10
CA TYR A 147 9.48 -3.18 1.06
C TYR A 147 9.40 -2.17 -0.07
N ASP A 148 10.26 -1.15 -0.04
CA ASP A 148 10.35 -0.19 -1.13
C ASP A 148 10.88 -0.90 -2.38
N LEU A 149 10.12 -0.82 -3.47
CA LEU A 149 10.43 -1.53 -4.70
C LEU A 149 10.11 -0.64 -5.91
N PRO A 150 11.00 -0.61 -6.93
CA PRO A 150 10.74 0.08 -8.18
C PRO A 150 9.65 -0.65 -8.98
N LEU A 151 8.93 0.09 -9.82
CA LEU A 151 7.82 -0.43 -10.63
C LEU A 151 8.19 -1.70 -11.46
N PRO A 152 9.36 -1.81 -12.11
CA PRO A 152 9.71 -3.00 -12.89
C PRO A 152 9.77 -4.29 -12.05
N GLN A 153 10.37 -4.22 -10.86
CA GLN A 153 10.44 -5.37 -9.95
C GLN A 153 9.05 -5.73 -9.42
N CYS A 154 8.19 -4.73 -9.16
CA CYS A 154 6.80 -4.98 -8.78
C CYS A 154 6.04 -5.74 -9.88
N LEU A 155 6.21 -5.31 -11.14
CA LEU A 155 5.58 -5.95 -12.29
C LEU A 155 6.06 -7.39 -12.48
N GLN A 156 7.36 -7.66 -12.27
CA GLN A 156 7.90 -9.02 -12.32
C GLN A 156 7.28 -9.92 -11.25
N ILE A 157 7.31 -9.48 -9.99
CA ILE A 157 6.75 -10.24 -8.85
C ILE A 157 5.25 -10.48 -9.06
N LEU A 158 4.48 -9.46 -9.43
CA LEU A 158 3.04 -9.59 -9.69
C LEU A 158 2.74 -10.42 -10.94
N GLY A 159 3.56 -10.31 -11.98
CA GLY A 159 3.47 -11.14 -13.18
C GLY A 159 3.58 -12.61 -12.83
N TYR A 160 4.55 -12.96 -11.98
CA TYR A 160 4.68 -14.30 -11.43
C TYR A 160 3.49 -14.69 -10.56
N LEU A 161 3.13 -13.88 -9.55
CA LEU A 161 1.99 -14.18 -8.65
C LEU A 161 0.69 -14.39 -9.44
N ARG A 162 0.50 -13.67 -10.55
CA ARG A 162 -0.64 -13.85 -11.45
C ARG A 162 -0.57 -15.19 -12.17
N ARG A 163 0.57 -15.55 -12.77
CA ARG A 163 0.75 -16.87 -13.42
C ARG A 163 0.60 -18.01 -12.42
N ALA A 164 1.21 -17.90 -11.25
CA ALA A 164 1.08 -18.81 -10.12
C ALA A 164 -0.38 -19.03 -9.69
N ASN A 165 -1.14 -17.94 -9.53
CA ASN A 165 -2.56 -18.01 -9.18
C ASN A 165 -3.40 -18.66 -10.30
N THR A 166 -3.09 -18.39 -11.58
CA THR A 166 -3.76 -19.04 -12.71
C THR A 166 -3.53 -20.55 -12.70
N VAL A 167 -2.27 -20.99 -12.53
CA VAL A 167 -1.93 -22.42 -12.46
C VAL A 167 -2.61 -23.09 -11.27
N TYR A 168 -2.59 -22.45 -10.11
CA TYR A 168 -3.27 -22.94 -8.90
C TYR A 168 -4.79 -23.10 -9.12
N LYS A 169 -5.46 -22.10 -9.71
CA LYS A 169 -6.89 -22.18 -10.04
C LYS A 169 -7.21 -23.27 -11.06
N SER A 170 -6.45 -23.34 -12.17
CA SER A 170 -6.67 -24.37 -13.19
C SER A 170 -6.52 -25.81 -12.67
N THR A 171 -5.77 -25.97 -11.57
CA THR A 171 -5.57 -27.27 -10.95
C THR A 171 -6.61 -27.57 -9.85
N ASP A 172 -7.19 -26.58 -9.19
CA ASP A 172 -8.26 -26.78 -8.17
C ASP A 172 -9.69 -26.74 -8.75
N GLU A 173 -9.92 -26.08 -9.90
CA GLU A 173 -11.27 -25.87 -10.48
C GLU A 173 -11.98 -27.16 -10.95
N GLU A 174 -11.30 -28.31 -10.98
CA GLU A 174 -11.94 -29.61 -11.26
C GLU A 174 -12.63 -30.23 -10.03
N GLU A 175 -12.34 -29.78 -8.80
CA GLU A 175 -12.96 -30.33 -7.57
C GLU A 175 -14.11 -29.48 -7.01
N ASN A 176 -14.23 -28.19 -7.37
CA ASN A 176 -15.21 -27.26 -6.79
C ASN A 176 -16.21 -26.69 -7.81
N SER A 177 -16.82 -27.56 -8.61
CA SER A 177 -17.87 -27.24 -9.59
C SER A 177 -19.26 -26.93 -8.97
N MET A 178 -19.32 -26.38 -7.75
CA MET A 178 -20.57 -25.94 -7.10
C MET A 178 -20.60 -24.42 -6.78
N GLN A 179 -19.47 -23.71 -6.79
CA GLN A 179 -19.42 -22.30 -6.39
C GLN A 179 -19.56 -21.28 -7.55
N SER A 180 -19.81 -21.76 -8.77
CA SER A 180 -19.91 -20.92 -9.98
C SER A 180 -21.26 -20.17 -10.15
N ILE A 181 -22.25 -20.39 -9.28
CA ILE A 181 -23.64 -19.95 -9.55
C ILE A 181 -23.97 -18.55 -8.99
N ILE A 182 -23.17 -17.96 -8.09
CA ILE A 182 -23.50 -16.67 -7.43
C ILE A 182 -22.32 -15.68 -7.39
N GLY A 183 -21.43 -15.70 -8.38
CA GLY A 183 -20.32 -14.74 -8.46
C GLY A 183 -20.27 -14.06 -9.82
N ASN A 184 -20.50 -12.74 -9.84
CA ASN A 184 -20.36 -11.89 -11.03
C ASN A 184 -19.12 -12.25 -11.86
N LYS A 185 -19.31 -12.49 -13.16
CA LYS A 185 -18.28 -12.81 -14.17
C LYS A 185 -17.21 -11.71 -14.42
N ASN A 186 -17.14 -10.69 -13.57
CA ASN A 186 -16.18 -9.57 -13.67
C ASN A 186 -15.08 -9.62 -12.59
N THR A 187 -15.06 -10.61 -11.70
CA THR A 187 -14.12 -10.71 -10.56
C THR A 187 -12.88 -11.56 -10.83
N SER A 188 -12.37 -11.51 -12.06
CA SER A 188 -11.22 -12.31 -12.51
C SER A 188 -9.91 -11.99 -11.78
N SER A 189 -9.88 -10.95 -10.92
CA SER A 189 -8.69 -10.42 -10.23
C SER A 189 -8.75 -10.36 -8.69
N ASP A 190 -9.86 -10.79 -8.07
CA ASP A 190 -10.33 -10.31 -6.74
C ASP A 190 -9.40 -10.49 -5.52
N GLY A 191 -8.41 -11.38 -5.55
CA GLY A 191 -7.49 -11.57 -4.43
C GLY A 191 -6.23 -10.70 -4.51
N LEU A 192 -5.58 -10.67 -5.68
CA LEU A 192 -4.21 -10.21 -5.81
C LEU A 192 -4.09 -8.70 -5.61
N HIS A 193 -5.08 -7.93 -6.08
CA HIS A 193 -5.18 -6.49 -5.84
C HIS A 193 -5.23 -6.18 -4.34
N LEU A 194 -6.07 -6.90 -3.59
CA LEU A 194 -6.20 -6.69 -2.15
C LEU A 194 -4.92 -7.07 -1.41
N HIS A 195 -4.26 -8.17 -1.79
CA HIS A 195 -2.98 -8.57 -1.20
C HIS A 195 -1.88 -7.54 -1.49
N PHE A 196 -1.82 -7.01 -2.72
CA PHE A 196 -0.92 -5.92 -3.09
C PHE A 196 -1.17 -4.68 -2.22
N LEU A 197 -2.43 -4.21 -2.15
CA LEU A 197 -2.79 -3.05 -1.34
C LEU A 197 -2.49 -3.28 0.15
N LYS A 198 -2.76 -4.48 0.70
CA LYS A 198 -2.41 -4.83 2.08
C LYS A 198 -0.90 -4.79 2.33
N ALA A 199 -0.09 -5.36 1.42
CA ALA A 199 1.36 -5.35 1.54
C ALA A 199 1.92 -3.93 1.48
N ARG A 200 1.47 -3.13 0.51
CA ARG A 200 1.83 -1.72 0.36
C ARG A 200 1.36 -0.85 1.52
N ASN A 201 0.18 -1.13 2.07
CA ASN A 201 -0.30 -0.48 3.26
C ASN A 201 0.60 -0.76 4.47
N ALA A 202 1.00 -2.02 4.68
CA ALA A 202 1.89 -2.38 5.78
C ALA A 202 3.27 -1.72 5.66
N TRP A 203 3.80 -1.62 4.44
CA TRP A 203 5.03 -0.89 4.15
C TRP A 203 4.90 0.59 4.51
N PHE A 204 3.82 1.23 4.03
CA PHE A 204 3.57 2.65 4.26
C PHE A 204 3.39 2.97 5.75
N GLU A 205 2.61 2.16 6.48
CA GLU A 205 2.43 2.32 7.93
C GLU A 205 3.76 2.18 8.69
N LYS A 206 4.60 1.21 8.30
CA LYS A 206 5.94 1.09 8.88
C LYS A 206 6.77 2.35 8.64
N ALA A 207 6.78 2.88 7.42
CA ALA A 207 7.51 4.11 7.09
C ALA A 207 7.03 5.32 7.90
N LEU A 208 5.72 5.42 8.17
CA LEU A 208 5.16 6.47 9.03
C LEU A 208 5.58 6.31 10.50
N VAL A 209 5.58 5.09 11.03
CA VAL A 209 6.05 4.80 12.39
C VAL A 209 7.54 5.11 12.53
N ASP A 210 8.35 4.70 11.55
CA ASP A 210 9.79 4.96 11.53
C ASP A 210 10.08 6.47 11.50
N ALA A 211 9.34 7.24 10.69
CA ALA A 211 9.47 8.69 10.66
C ALA A 211 9.09 9.36 11.99
N ARG A 212 8.06 8.86 12.69
CA ARG A 212 7.67 9.38 14.01
C ARG A 212 8.71 9.10 15.10
N ASN A 213 9.43 7.99 14.98
CA ASN A 213 10.44 7.58 15.96
C ASN A 213 11.82 8.20 15.69
N SER A 214 12.16 8.44 14.42
CA SER A 214 13.50 8.87 14.02
C SER A 214 13.65 10.39 13.87
N GLU A 215 12.58 11.11 13.54
CA GLU A 215 12.66 12.55 13.25
C GLU A 215 12.43 13.40 14.51
N SER A 216 13.04 14.59 14.54
CA SER A 216 12.76 15.60 15.58
C SER A 216 11.33 16.14 15.45
N SER A 217 10.70 16.53 16.57
CA SER A 217 9.32 17.07 16.62
C SER A 217 9.00 18.04 15.48
N ASP A 218 9.88 18.99 15.20
CA ASP A 218 9.67 20.07 14.21
C ASP A 218 9.85 19.62 12.74
N LYS A 219 10.32 18.39 12.51
CA LYS A 219 10.56 17.82 11.17
C LYS A 219 9.61 16.67 10.83
N VAL A 220 9.05 16.01 11.85
CA VAL A 220 8.16 14.85 11.70
C VAL A 220 7.00 15.17 10.75
N LEU A 221 6.34 16.33 10.88
CA LEU A 221 5.17 16.64 10.05
C LEU A 221 5.53 16.76 8.57
N ARG A 222 6.63 17.47 8.24
CA ARG A 222 7.16 17.56 6.87
C ARG A 222 7.54 16.19 6.32
N ARG A 223 8.19 15.36 7.14
CA ARG A 223 8.54 14.00 6.72
C ARG A 223 7.29 13.20 6.40
N ILE A 224 6.23 13.30 7.21
CA ILE A 224 4.95 12.65 6.95
C ILE A 224 4.33 13.13 5.63
N VAL A 225 4.31 14.44 5.35
CA VAL A 225 3.81 15.00 4.08
C VAL A 225 4.59 14.42 2.90
N GLU A 226 5.92 14.35 3.00
CA GLU A 226 6.79 13.81 1.96
C GLU A 226 6.54 12.31 1.71
N LEU A 227 6.37 11.52 2.78
CA LEU A 227 6.03 10.10 2.68
C LEU A 227 4.67 9.91 2.00
N HIS A 228 3.65 10.70 2.34
CA HIS A 228 2.36 10.66 1.65
C HIS A 228 2.52 11.06 0.18
N ARG A 229 3.35 12.04 -0.13
CA ARG A 229 3.60 12.46 -1.51
C ARG A 229 4.24 11.36 -2.35
N ILE A 230 5.33 10.77 -1.87
CA ILE A 230 6.11 9.78 -2.64
C ILE A 230 5.42 8.42 -2.60
N HIS A 231 5.22 7.86 -1.41
CA HIS A 231 4.84 6.47 -1.27
C HIS A 231 3.40 6.21 -1.69
N LEU A 232 2.49 7.10 -1.30
CA LEU A 232 1.08 6.97 -1.68
C LEU A 232 0.90 7.12 -3.20
N PHE A 233 1.68 8.01 -3.84
CA PHE A 233 1.69 8.18 -5.30
C PHE A 233 2.30 6.96 -6.00
N ASN A 234 3.38 6.39 -5.46
CA ASN A 234 3.98 5.16 -5.98
C ASN A 234 2.98 4.00 -5.91
N VAL A 235 2.28 3.81 -4.79
CA VAL A 235 1.28 2.73 -4.66
C VAL A 235 0.14 2.93 -5.65
N LEU A 236 -0.35 4.16 -5.80
CA LEU A 236 -1.44 4.48 -6.72
C LEU A 236 -1.03 4.24 -8.19
N THR A 237 0.13 4.75 -8.60
CA THR A 237 0.64 4.58 -9.97
C THR A 237 1.02 3.14 -10.28
N GLN A 238 1.64 2.43 -9.33
CA GLN A 238 1.90 1.00 -9.44
C GLN A 238 0.59 0.22 -9.59
N HIS A 239 -0.40 0.42 -8.71
CA HIS A 239 -1.68 -0.27 -8.79
C HIS A 239 -2.34 -0.03 -10.16
N LYS A 240 -2.42 1.23 -10.61
CA LYS A 240 -2.95 1.56 -11.93
C LYS A 240 -2.20 0.84 -13.05
N SER A 241 -0.86 0.91 -13.06
CA SER A 241 -0.06 0.30 -14.13
C SER A 241 -0.12 -1.24 -14.15
N ILE A 242 -0.25 -1.87 -12.98
CA ILE A 242 -0.27 -3.34 -12.85
C ILE A 242 -1.63 -3.91 -13.24
N PHE A 243 -2.70 -3.21 -12.86
CA PHE A 243 -4.04 -3.78 -12.86
C PHE A 243 -5.00 -3.15 -13.87
N LEU A 244 -4.70 -1.95 -14.40
CA LEU A 244 -5.42 -1.38 -15.53
C LEU A 244 -4.63 -1.71 -16.81
N SER A 245 -5.23 -2.50 -17.71
CA SER A 245 -4.70 -2.69 -19.07
C SER A 245 -5.10 -1.54 -19.99
N ASP A 246 -4.25 -1.21 -20.97
CA ASP A 246 -4.47 -0.21 -22.03
C ASP A 246 -5.85 -0.35 -22.73
N ALA A 247 -6.43 -1.55 -22.75
CA ALA A 247 -7.73 -1.83 -23.35
C ALA A 247 -8.97 -1.35 -22.55
N GLN A 248 -8.81 -0.92 -21.29
CA GLN A 248 -9.91 -0.47 -20.42
C GLN A 248 -9.85 1.00 -20.00
N GLU A 249 -8.82 1.74 -20.42
CA GLU A 249 -8.56 3.11 -19.95
C GLU A 249 -9.69 4.13 -20.17
N SER A 250 -10.55 3.94 -21.18
CA SER A 250 -11.60 4.92 -21.51
C SER A 250 -12.91 4.74 -20.74
N LYS A 251 -13.18 3.54 -20.18
CA LYS A 251 -14.37 3.25 -19.36
C LYS A 251 -14.05 2.99 -17.88
N ALA A 252 -12.85 2.48 -17.55
CA ALA A 252 -12.45 2.17 -16.18
C ALA A 252 -11.92 3.38 -15.38
N ARG A 253 -11.54 4.48 -16.05
CA ARG A 253 -11.08 5.71 -15.37
C ARG A 253 -12.15 6.32 -14.47
N ASP A 254 -13.42 6.27 -14.89
CA ASP A 254 -14.56 6.72 -14.08
C ASP A 254 -14.99 5.66 -13.04
N ASP A 255 -14.73 4.37 -13.29
CA ASP A 255 -15.27 3.26 -12.49
C ASP A 255 -14.37 2.85 -11.30
N GLU A 256 -13.03 2.97 -11.40
CA GLU A 256 -12.12 2.67 -10.27
C GLU A 256 -11.91 3.86 -9.31
N LEU A 257 -12.07 5.10 -9.77
CA LEU A 257 -12.21 6.26 -8.88
C LEU A 257 -13.68 6.52 -8.52
N SER A 258 -14.62 5.77 -9.10
CA SER A 258 -15.94 5.61 -8.48
C SER A 258 -15.72 5.08 -7.06
N GLY A 259 -16.47 5.57 -6.08
CA GLY A 259 -16.25 5.30 -4.66
C GLY A 259 -16.33 3.83 -4.21
N ASN A 260 -16.44 2.87 -5.13
CA ASN A 260 -16.69 1.46 -4.86
C ASN A 260 -15.46 0.56 -5.07
N SER A 261 -14.35 1.04 -5.62
CA SER A 261 -13.13 0.22 -5.78
C SER A 261 -12.34 0.09 -4.47
N ALA A 262 -11.61 -1.01 -4.30
CA ALA A 262 -10.73 -1.22 -3.14
C ALA A 262 -9.61 -0.16 -3.06
N LEU A 263 -9.10 0.28 -4.22
CA LEU A 263 -8.08 1.34 -4.31
C LEU A 263 -8.65 2.69 -3.88
N SER A 264 -9.85 3.05 -4.33
CA SER A 264 -10.52 4.31 -3.98
C SER A 264 -10.80 4.38 -2.47
N ASN A 265 -11.33 3.30 -1.90
CA ASN A 265 -11.56 3.21 -0.45
C ASN A 265 -10.26 3.27 0.36
N TRP A 266 -9.20 2.58 -0.09
CA TRP A 266 -7.89 2.65 0.55
C TRP A 266 -7.32 4.07 0.50
N LEU A 267 -7.38 4.72 -0.66
CA LEU A 267 -6.88 6.08 -0.83
C LEU A 267 -7.66 7.07 0.03
N LYS A 268 -8.99 7.00 0.04
CA LYS A 268 -9.86 7.83 0.88
C LYS A 268 -9.48 7.71 2.36
N LEU A 269 -9.35 6.48 2.87
CA LEU A 269 -8.92 6.25 4.25
C LEU A 269 -7.56 6.92 4.55
N LYS A 270 -6.61 6.86 3.62
CA LYS A 270 -5.30 7.51 3.79
C LYS A 270 -5.37 9.02 3.78
N VAL A 271 -6.21 9.60 2.93
CA VAL A 271 -6.46 11.04 2.92
C VAL A 271 -7.11 11.51 4.22
N GLU A 272 -8.07 10.75 4.74
CA GLU A 272 -8.74 11.06 6.03
C GLU A 272 -7.75 11.02 7.20
N ILE A 273 -6.91 9.99 7.28
CA ILE A 273 -5.86 9.90 8.31
C ILE A 273 -4.86 11.05 8.17
N PHE A 274 -4.43 11.35 6.95
CA PHE A 274 -3.49 12.45 6.68
C PHE A 274 -4.07 13.81 7.08
N ALA A 275 -5.32 14.08 6.70
CA ALA A 275 -6.06 15.28 7.08
C ALA A 275 -6.16 15.43 8.60
N HIS A 276 -6.42 14.33 9.32
CA HIS A 276 -6.47 14.34 10.78
C HIS A 276 -5.11 14.70 11.41
N ILE A 277 -4.02 14.12 10.90
CA ILE A 277 -2.65 14.43 11.36
C ILE A 277 -2.32 15.90 11.12
N LEU A 278 -2.64 16.44 9.94
CA LEU A 278 -2.42 17.85 9.62
C LEU A 278 -3.21 18.75 10.57
N ASN A 279 -4.51 18.52 10.72
CA ASN A 279 -5.39 19.36 11.55
C ASN A 279 -4.93 19.45 13.01
N GLN A 280 -4.32 18.39 13.56
CA GLN A 280 -3.82 18.37 14.94
C GLN A 280 -2.49 19.10 15.14
N ASN A 281 -1.68 19.25 14.09
CA ASN A 281 -0.30 19.71 14.22
C ASN A 281 -0.01 21.04 13.51
N LEU A 282 -0.82 21.44 12.52
CA LEU A 282 -0.62 22.69 11.78
C LEU A 282 -0.52 23.92 12.69
N GLY A 283 -1.35 24.01 13.74
CA GLY A 283 -1.36 25.16 14.65
C GLY A 283 -0.14 25.27 15.57
N LYS A 284 0.78 24.31 15.54
CA LYS A 284 2.02 24.32 16.34
C LYS A 284 3.24 24.77 15.54
N GLU A 285 3.11 24.83 14.21
CA GLU A 285 4.20 25.18 13.31
C GLU A 285 4.45 26.69 13.32
N ASP A 286 5.71 27.08 13.10
CA ASP A 286 6.06 28.48 12.84
C ASP A 286 5.62 28.91 11.43
N GLU A 287 5.69 30.22 11.15
CA GLU A 287 5.21 30.82 9.89
C GLU A 287 5.94 30.26 8.65
N ALA A 288 7.27 30.10 8.73
CA ALA A 288 8.08 29.60 7.62
C ALA A 288 7.80 28.11 7.33
N ASN A 289 7.62 27.31 8.37
CA ASN A 289 7.29 25.90 8.28
C ASN A 289 5.88 25.70 7.75
N PHE A 290 4.93 26.53 8.20
CA PHE A 290 3.56 26.53 7.73
C PHE A 290 3.47 26.83 6.23
N GLU A 291 4.17 27.86 5.74
CA GLU A 291 4.24 28.18 4.30
C GLU A 291 4.83 27.00 3.50
N SER A 292 5.94 26.44 3.97
CA SER A 292 6.58 25.29 3.33
C SER A 292 5.64 24.08 3.25
N LEU A 293 4.93 23.77 4.34
CA LEU A 293 3.97 22.68 4.41
C LEU A 293 2.77 22.90 3.48
N LEU A 294 2.24 24.12 3.43
CA LEU A 294 1.15 24.50 2.51
C LEU A 294 1.57 24.24 1.06
N ASN A 295 2.75 24.74 0.66
CA ASN A 295 3.28 24.54 -0.69
C ASN A 295 3.50 23.07 -1.02
N GLN A 296 4.07 22.29 -0.10
CA GLN A 296 4.26 20.85 -0.28
C GLN A 296 2.94 20.10 -0.42
N CYS A 297 1.92 20.44 0.38
CA CYS A 297 0.59 19.86 0.30
C CYS A 297 -0.12 20.23 -1.00
N MET A 298 0.01 21.48 -1.48
CA MET A 298 -0.56 21.88 -2.77
C MET A 298 0.11 21.14 -3.94
N TYR A 299 1.44 20.98 -3.90
CA TYR A 299 2.17 20.20 -4.90
C TYR A 299 1.77 18.72 -4.87
N LEU A 300 1.60 18.13 -3.68
CA LEU A 300 1.05 16.78 -3.51
C LEU A 300 -0.35 16.70 -4.13
N CYS A 301 -1.27 17.61 -3.81
CA CYS A 301 -2.61 17.54 -4.38
C CYS A 301 -2.62 17.69 -5.90
N LEU A 302 -1.73 18.54 -6.45
CA LEU A 302 -1.57 18.71 -7.89
C LEU A 302 -1.09 17.43 -8.57
N SER A 303 -0.13 16.71 -7.98
CA SER A 303 0.35 15.45 -8.55
C SER A 303 -0.73 14.38 -8.55
N PHE A 304 -1.53 14.29 -7.48
CA PHE A 304 -2.67 13.38 -7.40
C PHE A 304 -3.85 13.78 -8.29
N GLY A 305 -4.08 15.09 -8.49
CA GLY A 305 -5.10 15.61 -9.40
C GLY A 305 -4.89 15.14 -10.84
N ARG A 306 -3.63 15.03 -11.30
CA ARG A 306 -3.29 14.49 -12.64
C ARG A 306 -3.71 13.03 -12.84
N VAL A 307 -3.81 12.28 -11.75
CA VAL A 307 -4.26 10.87 -11.76
C VAL A 307 -5.71 10.72 -11.29
N GLY A 308 -6.47 11.82 -11.19
CA GLY A 308 -7.90 11.82 -10.88
C GLY A 308 -8.25 11.74 -9.39
N ALA A 309 -7.31 11.99 -8.48
CA ALA A 309 -7.50 11.90 -7.04
C ALA A 309 -7.17 13.21 -6.31
N ASP A 310 -7.73 14.34 -6.76
CA ASP A 310 -7.46 15.65 -6.17
C ASP A 310 -7.96 15.75 -4.72
N MET A 311 -7.05 16.12 -3.81
CA MET A 311 -7.31 16.20 -2.37
C MET A 311 -7.48 17.64 -1.87
N ARG A 312 -7.42 18.66 -2.75
CA ARG A 312 -7.49 20.08 -2.35
C ARG A 312 -8.76 20.39 -1.58
N CYS A 313 -9.90 19.81 -1.95
CA CYS A 313 -11.17 20.01 -1.26
C CYS A 313 -11.14 19.57 0.21
N VAL A 314 -10.25 18.62 0.57
CA VAL A 314 -10.09 18.12 1.94
C VAL A 314 -9.00 18.90 2.69
N LEU A 315 -7.87 19.19 2.02
CA LEU A 315 -6.72 19.81 2.70
C LEU A 315 -6.82 21.33 2.82
N THR A 316 -7.32 22.04 1.80
CA THR A 316 -7.36 23.52 1.81
C THR A 316 -8.18 24.12 2.97
N PRO A 317 -9.32 23.54 3.40
CA PRO A 317 -10.05 24.05 4.56
C PRO A 317 -9.22 23.99 5.86
N LEU A 318 -8.36 22.98 6.03
CA LEU A 318 -7.53 22.83 7.24
C LEU A 318 -6.54 24.00 7.39
N PHE A 319 -5.86 24.35 6.30
CA PHE A 319 -4.94 25.49 6.28
C PHE A 319 -5.69 26.81 6.46
N ARG A 320 -6.82 26.97 5.77
CA ARG A 320 -7.69 28.16 5.92
C ARG A 320 -8.11 28.37 7.37
N ASP A 321 -8.59 27.33 8.03
CA ASP A 321 -9.11 27.43 9.40
C ASP A 321 -7.99 27.68 10.41
N CYS A 322 -6.79 27.14 10.17
CA CYS A 322 -5.59 27.46 10.96
C CYS A 322 -5.21 28.95 10.84
N ILE A 323 -5.18 29.47 9.60
CA ILE A 323 -4.89 30.88 9.32
C ILE A 323 -5.91 31.78 10.02
N LEU A 324 -7.21 31.48 9.89
CA LEU A 324 -8.26 32.28 10.54
C LEU A 324 -8.15 32.27 12.07
N LYS A 325 -7.91 31.10 12.68
CA LYS A 325 -7.73 31.01 14.15
C LYS A 325 -6.56 31.87 14.63
N GLN A 326 -5.43 31.81 13.94
CA GLN A 326 -4.25 32.62 14.27
C GLN A 326 -4.50 34.10 14.05
N PHE A 327 -5.21 34.45 12.97
CA PHE A 327 -5.62 35.81 12.66
C PHE A 327 -6.49 36.41 13.76
N HIS A 328 -7.61 35.76 14.11
CA HIS A 328 -8.51 36.23 15.17
C HIS A 328 -7.78 36.37 16.50
N SER A 329 -7.03 35.35 16.92
CA SER A 329 -6.27 35.40 18.17
C SER A 329 -5.24 36.54 18.21
N SER A 330 -4.61 36.85 17.08
CA SER A 330 -3.63 37.96 17.02
C SER A 330 -4.31 39.32 17.03
N LEU A 331 -5.46 39.45 16.34
CA LEU A 331 -6.24 40.68 16.30
C LEU A 331 -6.89 41.01 17.64
N ASP A 332 -7.40 39.98 18.35
CA ASP A 332 -7.96 40.13 19.69
C ASP A 332 -6.91 40.65 20.66
N LYS A 333 -5.69 40.08 20.63
CA LYS A 333 -4.55 40.57 21.43
C LYS A 333 -4.22 42.03 21.17
N VAL A 334 -4.24 42.47 19.91
CA VAL A 334 -4.00 43.87 19.54
C VAL A 334 -5.10 44.78 20.09
N SER A 335 -6.36 44.33 20.02
CA SER A 335 -7.52 45.07 20.53
C SER A 335 -7.49 45.18 22.07
N ASP A 336 -7.24 44.07 22.75
CA ASP A 336 -7.13 43.99 24.21
C ASP A 336 -5.95 44.84 24.73
N HIS A 337 -4.82 44.80 24.02
CA HIS A 337 -3.64 45.61 24.36
C HIS A 337 -3.95 47.10 24.23
N PHE A 338 -4.64 47.51 23.17
CA PHE A 338 -5.07 48.91 23.01
C PHE A 338 -6.00 49.35 24.14
N GLU A 339 -6.99 48.53 24.51
CA GLU A 339 -7.88 48.84 25.63
C GLU A 339 -7.10 48.99 26.94
N GLN A 340 -6.15 48.10 27.21
CA GLN A 340 -5.29 48.18 28.40
C GLN A 340 -4.42 49.44 28.40
N GLN A 341 -3.83 49.80 27.25
CA GLN A 341 -3.06 51.04 27.09
C GLN A 341 -3.93 52.27 27.36
N MET A 342 -5.15 52.30 26.82
CA MET A 342 -6.09 53.41 27.04
C MET A 342 -6.51 53.56 28.50
N ARG A 343 -6.63 52.47 29.27
CA ARG A 343 -6.93 52.54 30.72
C ARG A 343 -5.82 53.22 31.53
N ALA A 344 -4.57 53.11 31.10
CA ALA A 344 -3.41 53.73 31.74
C ALA A 344 -2.99 55.04 31.06
N TYR A 345 -3.67 55.44 29.98
CA TYR A 345 -3.27 56.55 29.14
C TYR A 345 -3.46 57.88 29.85
N LYS A 346 -2.45 58.74 29.73
CA LYS A 346 -2.50 60.14 30.15
C LYS A 346 -2.43 60.99 28.91
N VAL A 347 -3.41 61.88 28.74
CA VAL A 347 -3.45 62.77 27.59
C VAL A 347 -2.24 63.70 27.64
N PRO A 348 -1.33 63.65 26.66
CA PRO A 348 -0.12 64.43 26.69
C PRO A 348 -0.43 65.91 26.36
N SER A 349 0.30 66.83 26.99
CA SER A 349 0.29 68.25 26.63
C SER A 349 1.27 68.52 25.47
N ILE A 350 0.98 67.94 24.31
CA ILE A 350 1.79 68.11 23.10
C ILE A 350 1.58 69.51 22.55
N LYS A 351 2.67 70.17 22.16
CA LYS A 351 2.62 71.34 21.28
C LYS A 351 2.70 70.81 19.86
N ASN A 352 1.58 70.81 19.14
CA ASN A 352 1.54 70.35 17.76
C ASN A 352 2.47 71.22 16.90
N TYR A 353 3.63 70.69 16.55
CA TYR A 353 4.49 71.28 15.53
C TYR A 353 4.04 70.72 14.17
N PRO A 354 3.75 71.57 13.18
CA PRO A 354 3.39 71.09 11.86
C PRO A 354 4.56 70.29 11.28
N ARG A 355 4.33 68.99 11.03
CA ARG A 355 5.29 68.12 10.36
C ARG A 355 5.18 68.34 8.84
N PRO A 356 6.30 68.34 8.10
CA PRO A 356 6.27 68.48 6.65
C PRO A 356 5.49 67.30 6.04
N ILE A 357 4.46 67.63 5.25
CA ILE A 357 3.66 66.65 4.51
C ILE A 357 4.58 66.02 3.47
N THR A 358 5.03 64.79 3.73
CA THR A 358 5.82 64.04 2.76
C THR A 358 4.86 63.19 1.93
N GLU A 359 4.42 63.71 0.78
CA GLU A 359 3.44 63.06 -0.12
C GLU A 359 3.89 61.66 -0.61
N THR A 360 5.15 61.28 -0.39
CA THR A 360 5.75 60.01 -0.81
C THR A 360 5.95 58.98 0.31
N ALA A 361 5.48 59.22 1.54
CA ALA A 361 5.67 58.28 2.64
C ALA A 361 4.85 56.99 2.41
N LYS A 362 5.55 55.87 2.15
CA LYS A 362 4.96 54.52 2.03
C LYS A 362 4.67 53.84 3.38
N GLY A 363 5.00 54.50 4.48
CA GLY A 363 4.87 53.97 5.84
C GLY A 363 3.59 54.43 6.56
N PRO A 364 3.41 54.01 7.82
CA PRO A 364 2.29 54.46 8.66
C PRO A 364 2.29 55.98 8.82
N PRO A 365 1.12 56.62 9.02
CA PRO A 365 1.04 58.06 9.20
C PRO A 365 1.87 58.54 10.40
N GLU A 366 2.81 59.46 10.18
CA GLU A 366 3.74 59.91 11.22
C GLU A 366 3.04 60.65 12.36
N ASN A 367 1.89 61.26 12.11
CA ASN A 367 1.05 61.96 13.10
C ASN A 367 0.61 61.02 14.24
N LEU A 368 0.50 59.72 13.97
CA LEU A 368 0.16 58.73 15.00
C LEU A 368 1.23 58.64 16.10
N LEU A 369 2.48 59.01 15.81
CA LEU A 369 3.58 58.97 16.78
C LEU A 369 3.37 59.94 17.96
N ASP A 370 2.59 60.99 17.77
CA ASP A 370 2.20 61.90 18.85
C ASP A 370 1.22 61.20 19.83
N TYR A 371 0.54 60.14 19.37
CA TYR A 371 -0.46 59.40 20.13
C TYR A 371 -0.06 57.92 20.25
N TYR A 372 0.85 57.63 21.17
CA TYR A 372 1.45 56.30 21.35
C TYR A 372 0.44 55.11 21.31
N PRO A 373 -0.74 55.15 21.98
CA PRO A 373 -1.71 54.05 21.88
C PRO A 373 -2.20 53.79 20.45
N LEU A 374 -2.42 54.84 19.65
CA LEU A 374 -2.84 54.69 18.25
C LEU A 374 -1.70 54.20 17.35
N ALA A 375 -0.47 54.67 17.57
CA ALA A 375 0.70 54.18 16.85
C ALA A 375 0.93 52.69 17.09
N GLU A 376 0.86 52.24 18.35
CA GLU A 376 1.06 50.83 18.71
C GLU A 376 -0.09 49.95 18.18
N TYR A 377 -1.34 50.42 18.27
CA TYR A 377 -2.49 49.73 17.67
C TYR A 377 -2.37 49.60 16.15
N CYS A 378 -1.98 50.68 15.45
CA CYS A 378 -1.72 50.63 14.00
C CYS A 378 -0.62 49.62 13.67
N ASN A 379 0.49 49.60 14.41
CA ASN A 379 1.57 48.65 14.19
C ASN A 379 1.13 47.20 14.46
N GLY A 380 0.33 46.97 15.50
CA GLY A 380 -0.27 45.67 15.79
C GLY A 380 -1.16 45.20 14.63
N MET A 381 -2.04 46.07 14.15
CA MET A 381 -2.92 45.82 13.00
C MET A 381 -2.15 45.45 11.73
N LEU A 382 -1.05 46.15 11.44
CA LEU A 382 -0.18 45.85 10.31
C LEU A 382 0.57 44.53 10.50
N THR A 383 1.00 44.24 11.72
CA THR A 383 1.69 42.98 12.04
C THR A 383 0.76 41.77 11.79
N VAL A 384 -0.50 41.88 12.20
CA VAL A 384 -1.54 40.88 11.93
C VAL A 384 -1.79 40.74 10.42
N LEU A 385 -1.82 41.84 9.67
CA LEU A 385 -2.02 41.78 8.22
C LEU A 385 -0.81 41.18 7.49
N ASN A 386 0.40 41.48 7.95
CA ASN A 386 1.64 41.03 7.33
C ASN A 386 1.85 39.52 7.48
N SER A 387 1.41 38.91 8.59
CA SER A 387 1.49 37.45 8.76
C SER A 387 0.59 36.65 7.81
N LEU A 388 -0.39 37.32 7.19
CA LEU A 388 -1.28 36.73 6.18
C LEU A 388 -0.70 36.79 4.77
N ARG A 389 0.34 37.60 4.53
CA ARG A 389 0.74 38.05 3.20
C ARG A 389 1.05 36.94 2.20
N VAL A 390 1.66 35.83 2.66
CA VAL A 390 2.14 34.77 1.77
C VAL A 390 1.14 33.62 1.64
N THR A 391 0.35 33.37 2.69
CA THR A 391 -0.44 32.14 2.81
C THR A 391 -1.95 32.36 2.77
N ALA A 392 -2.43 33.61 2.84
CA ALA A 392 -3.85 33.92 2.91
C ALA A 392 -4.60 33.54 1.62
N PRO A 393 -5.60 32.65 1.71
CA PRO A 393 -6.49 32.39 0.59
C PRO A 393 -7.48 33.56 0.41
N LEU A 394 -7.86 33.87 -0.83
CA LEU A 394 -8.76 35.02 -1.09
C LEU A 394 -10.19 34.82 -0.53
N ASN A 395 -10.58 33.58 -0.20
CA ASN A 395 -11.88 33.29 0.38
C ASN A 395 -12.04 33.71 1.85
N ILE A 396 -10.98 34.17 2.52
CA ILE A 396 -11.07 34.74 3.88
C ILE A 396 -11.24 36.27 3.88
N ALA A 397 -11.19 36.93 2.72
CA ALA A 397 -11.21 38.38 2.63
C ALA A 397 -12.40 39.02 3.38
N LYS A 398 -13.61 38.47 3.21
CA LYS A 398 -14.79 38.95 3.93
C LYS A 398 -14.63 38.88 5.46
N GLU A 399 -14.11 37.77 5.95
CA GLU A 399 -13.93 37.54 7.39
C GLU A 399 -12.90 38.51 7.96
N VAL A 400 -11.77 38.69 7.26
CA VAL A 400 -10.73 39.64 7.63
C VAL A 400 -11.30 41.05 7.70
N TYR A 401 -12.00 41.52 6.66
CA TYR A 401 -12.62 42.85 6.66
C TYR A 401 -13.62 43.03 7.80
N ASN A 402 -14.43 42.01 8.10
CA ASN A 402 -15.38 42.07 9.21
C ASN A 402 -14.68 42.17 10.57
N SER A 403 -13.65 41.36 10.83
CA SER A 403 -12.94 41.42 12.10
C SER A 403 -12.17 42.72 12.30
N TYR A 404 -11.58 43.29 11.24
CA TYR A 404 -10.99 44.64 11.32
C TYR A 404 -12.06 45.69 11.62
N LYS A 405 -13.26 45.62 11.02
CA LYS A 405 -14.38 46.52 11.36
C LYS A 405 -14.80 46.37 12.82
N GLU A 406 -14.92 45.15 13.32
CA GLU A 406 -15.31 44.89 14.71
C GLU A 406 -14.27 45.45 15.69
N SER A 407 -12.98 45.22 15.42
CA SER A 407 -11.91 45.79 16.23
C SER A 407 -11.89 47.33 16.19
N LEU A 408 -12.04 47.94 15.01
CA LEU A 408 -12.10 49.40 14.88
C LEU A 408 -13.33 50.00 15.57
N ASN A 409 -14.50 49.35 15.48
CA ASN A 409 -15.71 49.75 16.21
C ASN A 409 -15.50 49.64 17.73
N SER A 410 -14.86 48.56 18.20
CA SER A 410 -14.50 48.40 19.61
C SER A 410 -13.59 49.54 20.07
N THR A 411 -12.57 49.89 19.27
CA THR A 411 -11.69 51.03 19.53
C THR A 411 -12.44 52.36 19.63
N VAL A 412 -13.45 52.61 18.78
CA VAL A 412 -14.33 53.78 18.90
C VAL A 412 -15.01 53.81 20.27
N GLN A 413 -15.55 52.67 20.72
CA GLN A 413 -16.18 52.58 22.04
C GLN A 413 -15.18 52.80 23.18
N VAL A 414 -13.95 52.29 23.07
CA VAL A 414 -12.88 52.51 24.04
C VAL A 414 -12.56 54.01 24.15
N LEU A 415 -12.42 54.71 23.02
CA LEU A 415 -12.18 56.16 22.99
C LEU A 415 -13.34 56.93 23.65
N LEU A 416 -14.59 56.65 23.29
CA LEU A 416 -15.76 57.30 23.90
C LEU A 416 -15.82 57.08 25.42
N ASN A 417 -15.62 55.83 25.85
CA ASN A 417 -15.66 55.48 27.26
C ASN A 417 -14.54 56.17 28.05
N PHE A 418 -13.35 56.31 27.46
CA PHE A 418 -12.26 57.07 28.05
C PHE A 418 -12.64 58.56 28.18
N TYR A 419 -13.17 59.17 27.13
CA TYR A 419 -13.60 60.56 27.15
C TYR A 419 -14.64 60.83 28.23
N TYR A 420 -15.70 60.03 28.32
CA TYR A 420 -16.75 60.25 29.31
C TYR A 420 -16.27 60.10 30.76
N ARG A 421 -15.25 59.26 30.99
CA ARG A 421 -14.64 59.06 32.31
C ARG A 421 -13.75 60.24 32.72
N GLU A 422 -12.92 60.73 31.80
CA GLU A 422 -11.82 61.67 32.12
C GLU A 422 -12.11 63.14 31.73
N GLN A 423 -13.15 63.43 30.93
CA GLN A 423 -13.42 64.77 30.38
C GLN A 423 -13.47 65.92 31.40
N GLN A 424 -13.91 65.65 32.63
CA GLN A 424 -14.01 66.66 33.69
C GLN A 424 -12.64 67.04 34.27
N GLY A 425 -11.64 66.16 34.13
CA GLY A 425 -10.27 66.38 34.61
C GLY A 425 -9.34 67.06 33.60
N PHE A 426 -9.77 67.22 32.34
CA PHE A 426 -8.91 67.78 31.29
C PHE A 426 -8.71 69.29 31.43
N THR A 427 -7.45 69.71 31.30
CA THR A 427 -7.12 71.08 30.91
C THR A 427 -7.55 71.36 29.47
N ASP A 428 -7.66 72.64 29.09
CA ASP A 428 -8.05 73.00 27.71
C ASP A 428 -7.07 72.46 26.65
N VAL A 429 -5.77 72.37 26.98
CA VAL A 429 -4.73 71.81 26.10
C VAL A 429 -4.90 70.30 25.96
N GLU A 430 -5.13 69.58 27.06
CA GLU A 430 -5.39 68.13 27.02
C GLU A 430 -6.68 67.84 26.27
N ARG A 431 -7.74 68.64 26.46
CA ARG A 431 -8.98 68.48 25.71
C ARG A 431 -8.74 68.61 24.20
N GLN A 432 -7.99 69.63 23.77
CA GLN A 432 -7.62 69.80 22.36
C GLN A 432 -6.79 68.63 21.83
N ASN A 433 -5.79 68.17 22.59
CA ASN A 433 -4.96 67.03 22.17
C ASN A 433 -5.74 65.72 22.09
N TYR A 434 -6.74 65.54 22.95
CA TYR A 434 -7.63 64.39 22.88
C TYR A 434 -8.56 64.44 21.66
N VAL A 435 -9.06 65.63 21.30
CA VAL A 435 -9.78 65.84 20.03
C VAL A 435 -8.89 65.50 18.85
N SER A 436 -7.64 65.99 18.83
CA SER A 436 -6.67 65.65 17.78
C SER A 436 -6.36 64.16 17.71
N LEU A 437 -6.29 63.45 18.85
CA LEU A 437 -6.15 61.98 18.88
C LEU A 437 -7.32 61.30 18.17
N CYS A 438 -8.56 61.72 18.46
CA CYS A 438 -9.76 61.16 17.81
C CYS A 438 -9.80 61.48 16.30
N LEU A 439 -9.35 62.66 15.90
CA LEU A 439 -9.21 63.04 14.49
C LEU A 439 -8.14 62.20 13.80
N SER A 440 -6.96 61.99 14.40
CA SER A 440 -5.93 61.12 13.82
C SER A 440 -6.38 59.66 13.72
N PHE A 441 -7.21 59.16 14.64
CA PHE A 441 -7.84 57.85 14.48
C PHE A 441 -8.77 57.81 13.25
N ARG A 442 -9.64 58.83 13.11
CA ARG A 442 -10.61 58.95 12.01
C ARG A 442 -9.95 59.14 10.64
N ASP A 443 -9.08 60.13 10.53
CA ASP A 443 -8.62 60.66 9.24
C ASP A 443 -7.27 60.08 8.80
N ASP A 444 -6.44 59.59 9.75
CA ASP A 444 -5.14 58.98 9.43
C ASP A 444 -5.18 57.45 9.52
N LEU A 445 -5.58 56.89 10.67
CA LEU A 445 -5.45 55.44 10.94
C LEU A 445 -6.42 54.60 10.10
N ILE A 446 -7.73 54.90 10.15
CA ILE A 446 -8.74 54.09 9.44
C ILE A 446 -8.51 54.08 7.92
N PRO A 447 -8.28 55.22 7.24
CA PRO A 447 -7.99 55.23 5.81
C PRO A 447 -6.72 54.46 5.47
N TYR A 448 -5.68 54.56 6.29
CA TYR A 448 -4.44 53.84 6.09
C TYR A 448 -4.63 52.32 6.19
N ILE A 449 -5.29 51.82 7.24
CA ILE A 449 -5.60 50.39 7.39
C ILE A 449 -6.50 49.90 6.25
N THR A 450 -7.52 50.68 5.86
CA THR A 450 -8.40 50.34 4.73
C THR A 450 -7.62 50.21 3.42
N LYS A 451 -6.66 51.10 3.18
CA LYS A 451 -5.74 51.01 2.04
C LYS A 451 -4.90 49.74 2.10
N CYS A 452 -4.29 49.42 3.24
CA CYS A 452 -3.51 48.19 3.41
C CYS A 452 -4.34 46.92 3.18
N LEU A 453 -5.58 46.88 3.66
CA LEU A 453 -6.52 45.78 3.40
C LEU A 453 -6.81 45.62 1.90
N SER A 454 -7.08 46.72 1.20
CA SER A 454 -7.35 46.68 -0.26
C SER A 454 -6.13 46.24 -1.09
N GLN A 455 -4.92 46.49 -0.59
CA GLN A 455 -3.68 46.03 -1.23
C GLN A 455 -3.42 44.54 -0.96
N SER A 456 -3.79 44.05 0.22
CA SER A 456 -3.63 42.64 0.60
C SER A 456 -4.69 41.75 -0.05
N PHE A 457 -5.88 42.30 -0.28
CA PHE A 457 -7.02 41.63 -0.90
C PHE A 457 -7.55 42.46 -2.08
N PRO A 458 -6.89 42.40 -3.26
CA PRO A 458 -7.28 43.20 -4.42
C PRO A 458 -8.70 42.86 -4.89
N SER A 459 -9.58 43.86 -4.91
CA SER A 459 -10.99 43.66 -5.29
C SER A 459 -11.16 43.15 -6.72
N THR A 460 -10.21 43.44 -7.62
CA THR A 460 -10.20 42.94 -9.00
C THR A 460 -10.02 41.41 -9.05
N GLN A 461 -9.06 40.87 -8.30
CA GLN A 461 -8.81 39.42 -8.22
C GLN A 461 -9.97 38.68 -7.55
N ILE A 462 -10.57 39.29 -6.52
CA ILE A 462 -11.73 38.69 -5.84
C ILE A 462 -12.95 38.67 -6.76
N ALA A 463 -13.21 39.75 -7.50
CA ALA A 463 -14.31 39.81 -8.46
C ALA A 463 -14.15 38.76 -9.57
N GLU A 464 -12.93 38.59 -10.09
CA GLU A 464 -12.60 37.58 -11.09
C GLU A 464 -12.86 36.15 -10.59
N LEU A 465 -12.40 35.82 -9.37
CA LEU A 465 -12.62 34.49 -8.77
C LEU A 465 -14.08 34.19 -8.44
N LEU A 466 -14.87 35.21 -8.09
CA LEU A 466 -16.30 35.08 -7.84
C LEU A 466 -17.12 35.04 -9.14
N GLY A 467 -16.52 35.38 -10.29
CA GLY A 467 -17.22 35.48 -11.57
C GLY A 467 -18.21 36.65 -11.64
N VAL A 468 -17.94 37.76 -10.93
CA VAL A 468 -18.78 38.97 -10.89
C VAL A 468 -18.02 40.20 -11.39
N THR A 469 -18.73 41.26 -11.77
CA THR A 469 -18.08 42.53 -12.12
C THR A 469 -17.58 43.26 -10.87
N LEU A 470 -16.55 44.10 -11.04
CA LEU A 470 -16.02 44.93 -9.96
C LEU A 470 -17.11 45.84 -9.36
N THR A 471 -18.03 46.35 -10.19
CA THR A 471 -19.15 47.18 -9.76
C THR A 471 -20.08 46.43 -8.80
N VAL A 472 -20.46 45.19 -9.14
CA VAL A 472 -21.32 44.35 -8.27
C VAL A 472 -20.64 44.08 -6.93
N LEU A 473 -19.32 43.82 -6.94
CA LEU A 473 -18.57 43.63 -5.70
C LEU A 473 -18.52 44.92 -4.85
N GLN A 474 -18.31 46.08 -5.46
CA GLN A 474 -18.32 47.37 -4.77
C GLN A 474 -19.69 47.70 -4.19
N ASP A 475 -20.76 47.46 -4.96
CA ASP A 475 -22.14 47.70 -4.54
C ASP A 475 -22.54 46.82 -3.34
N SER A 476 -21.97 45.61 -3.24
CA SER A 476 -22.19 44.71 -2.10
C SER A 476 -21.65 45.23 -0.76
N LYS A 477 -20.71 46.19 -0.78
CA LYS A 477 -20.00 46.73 0.39
C LYS A 477 -19.30 45.68 1.27
N ILE A 478 -19.04 44.47 0.75
CA ILE A 478 -18.40 43.39 1.51
C ILE A 478 -16.96 43.77 1.92
N LEU A 479 -16.19 44.34 1.00
CA LEU A 479 -14.79 44.75 1.19
C LEU A 479 -14.65 46.26 1.44
N TYR A 480 -15.61 46.84 2.15
CA TYR A 480 -15.69 48.28 2.38
C TYR A 480 -15.81 48.59 3.87
N ILE A 481 -15.01 49.54 4.37
CA ILE A 481 -15.12 50.09 5.74
C ILE A 481 -15.78 51.47 5.64
N ASP A 482 -16.95 51.62 6.24
CA ASP A 482 -17.70 52.88 6.25
C ASP A 482 -17.16 53.79 7.36
N LEU A 483 -16.23 54.68 6.97
CA LEU A 483 -15.58 55.61 7.90
C LEU A 483 -16.59 56.56 8.55
N HIS A 484 -17.61 57.01 7.82
CA HIS A 484 -18.59 57.95 8.34
C HIS A 484 -19.48 57.28 9.40
N ALA A 485 -20.07 56.12 9.06
CA ALA A 485 -20.93 55.40 9.99
C ALA A 485 -20.18 54.92 11.24
N MET A 486 -18.92 54.49 11.07
CA MET A 486 -18.10 53.98 12.17
C MET A 486 -17.65 55.09 13.14
N CYS A 487 -17.33 56.28 12.62
CA CYS A 487 -16.84 57.41 13.43
C CYS A 487 -17.93 58.41 13.84
N GLU A 488 -19.18 58.25 13.39
CA GLU A 488 -20.32 59.09 13.81
C GLU A 488 -20.39 59.29 15.34
N PRO A 489 -20.19 58.26 16.18
CA PRO A 489 -20.18 58.44 17.63
C PRO A 489 -19.11 59.42 18.15
N LEU A 490 -17.96 59.51 17.46
CA LEU A 490 -16.85 60.41 17.83
C LEU A 490 -17.12 61.88 17.45
N ASN A 491 -18.18 62.16 16.68
CA ASN A 491 -18.56 63.54 16.34
C ASN A 491 -18.90 64.37 17.59
N VAL A 492 -19.38 63.73 18.66
CA VAL A 492 -19.62 64.37 19.97
C VAL A 492 -18.34 64.98 20.56
N ILE A 493 -17.18 64.37 20.28
CA ILE A 493 -15.88 64.81 20.77
C ILE A 493 -15.24 65.79 19.79
N THR A 494 -15.29 65.47 18.49
CA THR A 494 -14.56 66.19 17.44
C THR A 494 -15.27 67.43 16.91
N GLY A 495 -16.57 67.59 17.20
CA GLY A 495 -17.37 68.72 16.70
C GLY A 495 -17.57 68.73 15.19
N SER A 496 -17.30 67.60 14.53
CA SER A 496 -17.48 67.41 13.08
C SER A 496 -18.93 66.98 12.84
N ASN A 497 -19.71 67.78 12.09
CA ASN A 497 -21.03 67.37 11.61
C ASN A 497 -20.94 66.45 10.40
#